data_AF-A0A1G6BW35-F1
#
_entry.id   AF-A0A1G6BW35-F1
#
_cell.length_a   1.000
_cell.length_b   1.000
_cell.length_c   1.000
_cell.angle_alpha   90.00
_cell.angle_beta   90.00
_cell.angle_gamma   90.00
#
_symmetry.space_group_name_H-M   'P 1'
#
loop_
_entity.id
_entity.type
_entity.pdbx_description
1 polymer ?
#
loop_
_entity_poly.entity_id
_entity_poly.type
_entity_poly.pdbx_seq_one_letter_code
_entity_poly.pdbx_strand_id
1 'polypeptide(L)'
;MREVTFSLVERLAVIPVELVLGWKMLSTVLTIAAVLSLIGPDLSRQAIAQRWTVAGTATLFGLISGTVAFPLLLPLFPTRLFSLAGAGLGLFPALTLPVLFPVLSWLTLVGAGLWTMTLSAWLALNFTGSTPYTSPSGVEKEMRAVIPILAGSTALSMVCFVWGNLQ
;
A
#
# COMPACT_ATOMS: atom_id res chain seq x y z
N MET A 1 -5.28 31.75 12.97
CA MET A 1 -4.83 30.63 12.12
C MET A 1 -5.52 30.78 10.77
N ARG A 2 -4.80 30.62 9.65
CA ARG A 2 -5.38 30.73 8.30
C ARG A 2 -6.19 29.46 8.02
N GLU A 3 -7.42 29.59 7.55
CA GLU A 3 -8.24 28.45 7.14
C GLU A 3 -7.59 27.77 5.91
N VAL A 4 -7.40 26.46 6.00
CA VAL A 4 -6.90 25.62 4.91
C VAL A 4 -8.10 24.93 4.29
N THR A 5 -8.36 25.20 3.01
CA THR A 5 -9.54 24.69 2.29
C THR A 5 -9.39 23.25 1.79
N PHE A 6 -8.15 22.75 1.73
CA PHE A 6 -7.79 21.44 1.17
C PHE A 6 -8.48 21.15 -0.17
N SER A 7 -8.42 22.13 -1.06
CA SER A 7 -8.90 22.11 -2.44
C SER A 7 -8.13 21.11 -3.30
N LEU A 8 -8.69 20.72 -4.46
CA LEU A 8 -8.05 19.75 -5.35
C LEU A 8 -6.61 20.14 -5.73
N VAL A 9 -6.35 21.44 -5.95
CA VAL A 9 -5.01 21.96 -6.27
C VAL A 9 -4.04 21.77 -5.10
N GLU A 10 -4.47 22.07 -3.87
CA GLU A 10 -3.66 21.89 -2.66
C GLU A 10 -3.31 20.41 -2.46
N ARG A 11 -4.23 19.50 -2.79
CA ARG A 11 -4.00 18.05 -2.70
C ARG A 11 -3.00 17.54 -3.72
N LEU A 12 -3.13 17.98 -4.97
CA LEU A 12 -2.19 17.63 -6.04
C LEU A 12 -0.77 18.10 -5.71
N ALA A 13 -0.61 19.23 -5.02
CA ALA A 13 0.69 19.74 -4.61
C ALA A 13 1.38 18.89 -3.52
N VAL A 14 0.62 18.16 -2.71
CA VAL A 14 1.16 17.29 -1.64
C VAL A 14 1.66 15.95 -2.18
N ILE A 15 1.08 15.44 -3.27
CA ILE A 15 1.44 14.14 -3.86
C ILE A 15 2.94 14.04 -4.19
N PRO A 16 3.57 15.01 -4.90
CA PRO A 16 5.01 14.94 -5.19
C PRO A 16 5.87 14.96 -3.92
N VAL A 17 5.46 15.69 -2.90
CA VAL A 17 6.19 15.79 -1.63
C VAL A 17 6.22 14.44 -0.93
N GLU A 18 5.08 13.76 -0.84
CA GLU A 18 4.99 12.41 -0.25
C GLU A 18 5.85 11.39 -1.00
N LEU A 19 5.90 11.45 -2.32
CA LEU A 19 6.74 10.55 -3.13
C LEU A 19 8.24 10.80 -2.89
N VAL A 20 8.65 12.07 -2.82
CA VAL A 20 10.06 12.42 -2.57
C VAL A 20 10.49 12.03 -1.14
N LEU A 21 9.65 12.30 -0.14
CA LEU A 21 9.90 11.91 1.24
C LEU A 21 9.87 10.39 1.43
N GLY A 22 9.00 9.71 0.67
CA GLY A 22 8.82 8.26 0.69
C GLY A 22 9.89 7.46 -0.05
N TRP A 23 10.80 8.09 -0.80
CA TRP A 23 11.76 7.36 -1.66
C TRP A 23 12.63 6.36 -0.90
N LYS A 24 13.12 6.70 0.30
CA LYS A 24 13.92 5.78 1.13
C LYS A 24 13.12 4.56 1.58
N MET A 25 11.84 4.75 1.90
CA MET A 25 10.95 3.66 2.24
C MET A 25 10.70 2.79 1.01
N LEU A 26 10.42 3.41 -0.14
CA LEU A 26 10.19 2.70 -1.40
C LEU A 26 11.41 1.88 -1.84
N SER A 27 12.62 2.43 -1.76
CA SER A 27 13.84 1.69 -2.08
C SER A 27 14.04 0.48 -1.16
N THR A 28 13.73 0.64 0.14
CA THR A 28 13.81 -0.45 1.11
C THR A 28 12.79 -1.54 0.79
N VAL A 29 11.53 -1.17 0.51
CA VAL A 29 10.47 -2.10 0.11
C VAL A 29 10.85 -2.88 -1.14
N LEU A 30 11.33 -2.19 -2.18
CA LEU A 30 11.73 -2.83 -3.44
C LEU A 30 12.92 -3.78 -3.26
N THR A 31 13.83 -3.46 -2.34
CA THR A 31 14.96 -4.33 -1.99
C THR A 31 14.48 -5.59 -1.28
N ILE A 32 13.58 -5.45 -0.30
CA ILE A 32 12.95 -6.59 0.39
C ILE A 32 12.18 -7.45 -0.62
N ALA A 33 11.37 -6.84 -1.50
CA ALA A 33 10.64 -7.54 -2.55
C ALA A 33 11.57 -8.32 -3.49
N ALA A 34 12.71 -7.74 -3.86
CA ALA A 34 13.74 -8.43 -4.65
C ALA A 34 14.31 -9.65 -3.91
N VAL A 35 14.64 -9.51 -2.62
CA VAL A 35 15.13 -10.64 -1.81
C VAL A 35 14.07 -11.73 -1.66
N LEU A 36 12.82 -11.39 -1.37
CA LEU A 36 11.73 -12.37 -1.25
C LEU A 36 11.45 -13.10 -2.57
N SER A 37 11.69 -12.45 -3.71
CA SER A 37 11.52 -13.04 -5.04
C SER A 37 12.56 -14.12 -5.36
N LEU A 38 13.68 -14.15 -4.63
CA LEU A 38 14.69 -15.20 -4.73
C LEU A 38 14.27 -16.49 -4.01
N ILE A 39 13.19 -16.47 -3.24
CA ILE A 39 12.72 -17.63 -2.48
C ILE A 39 11.68 -18.39 -3.31
N GLY A 40 12.02 -19.62 -3.70
CA GLY A 40 11.16 -20.55 -4.42
C GLY A 40 11.97 -21.71 -5.04
N PRO A 41 11.31 -22.78 -5.50
CA PRO A 41 11.99 -23.98 -6.00
C PRO A 41 12.64 -23.73 -7.36
N ASP A 42 11.96 -23.00 -8.24
CA ASP A 42 12.55 -22.53 -9.50
C ASP A 42 13.31 -21.21 -9.27
N LEU A 43 14.62 -21.25 -9.53
CA LEU A 43 15.55 -20.12 -9.48
C LEU A 43 15.96 -19.64 -10.88
N SER A 44 15.23 -20.05 -11.91
CA SER A 44 15.37 -19.51 -13.25
C SER A 44 15.18 -17.99 -13.23
N ARG A 45 15.92 -17.28 -14.10
CA ARG A 45 15.81 -15.82 -14.24
C ARG A 45 14.38 -15.38 -14.52
N GLN A 46 13.62 -16.21 -15.26
CA GLN A 46 12.23 -15.94 -15.60
C GLN A 46 11.31 -16.06 -14.39
N ALA A 47 11.44 -17.11 -13.57
CA ALA A 47 10.62 -17.28 -12.37
C ALA A 47 10.89 -16.17 -11.33
N ILE A 48 12.18 -15.83 -11.11
CA ILE A 48 12.56 -14.72 -10.23
C ILE A 48 11.99 -13.40 -10.75
N ALA A 49 12.11 -13.14 -12.06
CA ALA A 49 11.53 -11.94 -12.67
C ALA A 49 10.01 -11.89 -12.50
N GLN A 50 9.29 -13.01 -12.69
CA GLN A 50 7.85 -13.05 -12.47
C GLN A 50 7.46 -12.73 -11.02
N ARG A 51 8.11 -13.35 -10.03
CA ARG A 51 7.89 -13.04 -8.60
C ARG A 51 8.17 -11.57 -8.29
N TRP A 52 9.26 -11.03 -8.83
CA TRP A 52 9.59 -9.63 -8.66
C TRP A 52 8.57 -8.70 -9.33
N THR A 53 8.10 -9.04 -10.52
CA THR A 53 7.10 -8.22 -11.24
C THR A 53 5.77 -8.16 -10.50
N VAL A 54 5.29 -9.26 -9.91
CA VAL A 54 4.04 -9.21 -9.11
C VAL A 54 4.23 -8.40 -7.84
N ALA A 55 5.37 -8.52 -7.14
CA ALA A 55 5.67 -7.76 -5.93
C ALA A 55 5.83 -6.26 -6.22
N GLY A 56 6.51 -5.92 -7.32
CA GLY A 56 6.65 -4.56 -7.82
C GLY A 56 5.31 -3.95 -8.25
N THR A 57 4.47 -4.72 -8.94
CA THR A 57 3.12 -4.28 -9.36
C THR A 57 2.23 -4.03 -8.15
N ALA A 58 2.21 -4.94 -7.17
CA ALA A 58 1.48 -4.76 -5.92
C ALA A 58 1.95 -3.51 -5.14
N THR A 59 3.27 -3.29 -5.10
CA THR A 59 3.84 -2.08 -4.48
C THR A 59 3.39 -0.81 -5.19
N LEU A 60 3.42 -0.81 -6.53
CA LEU A 60 2.98 0.32 -7.35
C LEU A 60 1.49 0.59 -7.15
N PHE A 61 0.66 -0.45 -7.11
CA PHE A 61 -0.77 -0.35 -6.85
C PHE A 61 -1.05 0.25 -5.46
N GLY A 62 -0.36 -0.23 -4.42
CA GLY A 62 -0.50 0.33 -3.08
C GLY A 62 -0.05 1.80 -3.01
N LEU A 63 1.04 2.14 -3.70
CA LEU A 63 1.56 3.50 -3.80
C LEU A 63 0.56 4.44 -4.48
N ILE A 64 0.02 4.06 -5.64
CA ILE A 64 -0.95 4.88 -6.38
C ILE A 64 -2.24 5.02 -5.57
N SER A 65 -2.76 3.94 -4.99
CA SER A 65 -3.98 4.01 -4.18
C SER A 65 -3.81 4.89 -2.95
N GLY A 66 -2.69 4.77 -2.23
CA GLY A 66 -2.45 5.48 -0.99
C GLY A 66 -1.98 6.93 -1.15
N THR A 67 -1.19 7.25 -2.18
CA THR A 67 -0.65 8.61 -2.37
C THR A 67 -1.43 9.45 -3.38
N VAL A 68 -2.02 8.84 -4.41
CA VAL A 68 -2.71 9.57 -5.48
C VAL A 68 -4.22 9.47 -5.32
N ALA A 69 -4.76 8.24 -5.32
CA ALA A 69 -6.21 8.04 -5.30
C ALA A 69 -6.82 8.51 -3.98
N PHE A 70 -6.15 8.27 -2.84
CA PHE A 70 -6.63 8.65 -1.52
C PHE A 70 -6.94 10.14 -1.37
N PRO A 71 -6.00 11.09 -1.51
CA PRO A 71 -6.32 12.51 -1.34
C PRO A 71 -7.32 13.02 -2.40
N LEU A 72 -7.31 12.47 -3.62
CA LEU A 72 -8.26 12.86 -4.66
C LEU A 72 -9.69 12.46 -4.31
N LEU A 73 -9.88 11.26 -3.78
CA LEU A 73 -11.19 10.69 -3.46
C LEU A 73 -11.62 10.95 -2.01
N LEU A 74 -10.73 11.48 -1.15
CA LEU A 74 -11.00 11.78 0.26
C LEU A 74 -12.35 12.46 0.56
N PRO A 75 -12.79 13.52 -0.16
CA PRO A 75 -14.06 14.19 0.13
C PRO A 75 -15.29 13.34 -0.20
N LEU A 76 -15.13 12.25 -0.94
CA LEU A 76 -16.21 11.31 -1.23
C LEU A 76 -16.37 10.27 -0.12
N PHE A 77 -15.36 10.08 0.74
CA PHE A 77 -15.43 9.09 1.79
C PHE A 77 -16.18 9.61 3.02
N PRO A 78 -17.21 8.88 3.49
CA PRO A 78 -17.93 9.24 4.71
C PRO A 78 -17.15 8.90 5.99
N THR A 79 -16.02 8.20 5.86
CA THR A 79 -15.25 7.66 6.98
C THR A 79 -14.22 8.65 7.50
N ARG A 80 -14.16 8.81 8.83
CA ARG A 80 -13.09 9.56 9.51
C ARG A 80 -11.80 8.76 9.70
N LEU A 81 -11.82 7.46 9.41
CA LEU A 81 -10.67 6.56 9.51
C LEU A 81 -9.94 6.51 8.17
N PHE A 82 -8.75 7.11 8.14
CA PHE A 82 -7.94 7.25 6.93
C PHE A 82 -7.40 5.89 6.48
N SER A 83 -6.99 5.06 7.44
CA SER A 83 -6.50 3.70 7.18
C SER A 83 -7.53 2.81 6.50
N LEU A 84 -8.80 2.89 6.91
CA LEU A 84 -9.87 2.06 6.36
C LEU A 84 -10.21 2.46 4.92
N ALA A 85 -10.32 3.77 4.65
CA ALA A 85 -10.53 4.27 3.30
C ALA A 85 -9.31 3.97 2.40
N GLY A 86 -8.08 4.11 2.92
CA GLY A 86 -6.86 3.73 2.21
C GLY A 86 -6.82 2.23 1.87
N ALA A 87 -7.14 1.35 2.82
CA ALA A 87 -7.22 -0.09 2.57
C ALA A 87 -8.29 -0.41 1.50
N GLY A 88 -9.45 0.24 1.58
CA GLY A 88 -10.53 0.08 0.60
C GLY A 88 -10.11 0.50 -0.81
N LEU A 89 -9.37 1.60 -0.96
CA LEU A 89 -8.80 2.01 -2.25
C LEU A 89 -7.72 1.06 -2.77
N GLY A 90 -6.98 0.40 -1.88
CA GLY A 90 -6.02 -0.63 -2.25
C GLY A 90 -6.67 -1.96 -2.65
N LEU A 91 -7.89 -2.23 -2.20
CA LEU A 91 -8.60 -3.48 -2.49
C LEU A 91 -8.91 -3.63 -3.98
N PHE A 92 -9.36 -2.57 -4.65
CA PHE A 92 -9.70 -2.63 -6.07
C PHE A 92 -8.53 -3.13 -6.95
N PRO A 93 -7.33 -2.51 -6.92
CA PRO A 93 -6.20 -3.03 -7.70
C PRO A 93 -5.63 -4.34 -7.15
N ALA A 94 -5.81 -4.67 -5.86
CA ALA A 94 -5.45 -5.99 -5.35
C ALA A 94 -6.26 -7.11 -6.03
N LEU A 95 -7.56 -6.87 -6.27
CA LEU A 95 -8.45 -7.83 -6.93
C LEU A 95 -8.13 -8.03 -8.43
N THR A 96 -7.36 -7.14 -9.07
CA THR A 96 -6.97 -7.31 -10.47
C THR A 96 -5.70 -8.16 -10.64
N LEU A 97 -4.92 -8.38 -9.57
CA LEU A 97 -3.67 -9.15 -9.63
C LEU A 97 -3.86 -10.58 -10.19
N PRO A 98 -4.90 -11.36 -9.82
CA PRO A 98 -5.11 -12.69 -10.41
C PRO A 98 -5.38 -12.68 -11.91
N VAL A 99 -5.96 -11.59 -12.44
CA VAL A 99 -6.19 -11.42 -13.88
C VAL A 99 -4.89 -11.07 -14.59
N LEU A 100 -4.03 -10.27 -13.97
CA LEU A 100 -2.74 -9.85 -14.53
C LEU A 100 -1.66 -10.92 -14.45
N PHE A 101 -1.71 -11.78 -13.43
CA PHE A 101 -0.72 -12.82 -13.15
C PHE A 101 -1.38 -14.20 -12.96
N PRO A 102 -2.11 -14.72 -13.96
CA PRO A 102 -2.95 -15.92 -13.80
C PRO A 102 -2.17 -17.22 -13.58
N VAL A 103 -0.86 -17.20 -13.84
CA VAL A 103 0.02 -18.38 -13.74
C VAL A 103 0.63 -18.53 -12.34
N LEU A 104 0.54 -17.50 -11.50
CA LEU A 104 1.10 -17.55 -10.15
C LEU A 104 0.16 -18.26 -9.17
N SER A 105 0.75 -18.85 -8.13
CA SER A 105 -0.02 -19.43 -7.02
C SER A 105 -1.00 -18.41 -6.45
N TRP A 106 -2.22 -18.88 -6.16
CA TRP A 106 -3.24 -18.08 -5.49
C TRP A 106 -2.72 -17.46 -4.18
N LEU A 107 -1.90 -18.18 -3.42
CA LEU A 107 -1.38 -17.68 -2.16
C LEU A 107 -0.35 -16.56 -2.36
N THR A 108 0.47 -16.62 -3.42
CA THR A 108 1.36 -15.53 -3.83
C THR A 108 0.56 -14.27 -4.15
N LEU A 109 -0.55 -14.43 -4.89
CA LEU A 109 -1.44 -13.34 -5.26
C LEU A 109 -2.17 -12.74 -4.04
N VAL A 110 -2.61 -13.57 -3.10
CA VAL A 110 -3.18 -13.12 -1.82
C VAL A 110 -2.14 -12.32 -1.02
N GLY A 111 -0.90 -12.79 -0.93
CA GLY A 111 0.19 -12.04 -0.30
C GLY A 111 0.40 -10.68 -0.95
N ALA A 112 0.52 -10.64 -2.28
CA ALA A 112 0.66 -9.40 -3.04
C ALA A 112 -0.54 -8.45 -2.87
N GLY A 113 -1.76 -8.97 -2.82
CA GLY A 113 -2.97 -8.19 -2.57
C GLY A 113 -3.03 -7.60 -1.16
N LEU A 114 -2.67 -8.39 -0.14
CA LEU A 114 -2.56 -7.92 1.25
C LEU A 114 -1.52 -6.81 1.37
N TRP A 115 -0.36 -6.96 0.71
CA TRP A 115 0.64 -5.90 0.64
C TRP A 115 0.07 -4.61 0.05
N THR A 116 -0.62 -4.71 -1.09
CA THR A 116 -1.25 -3.58 -1.79
C THR A 116 -2.18 -2.80 -0.86
N MET A 117 -3.08 -3.50 -0.17
CA MET A 117 -4.03 -2.90 0.78
C MET A 117 -3.31 -2.26 1.98
N THR A 118 -2.34 -2.98 2.55
CA THR A 118 -1.60 -2.53 3.74
C THR A 118 -0.77 -1.28 3.45
N LEU A 119 -0.06 -1.27 2.32
CA LEU A 119 0.72 -0.12 1.88
C LEU A 119 -0.16 1.10 1.59
N SER A 120 -1.29 0.89 0.90
CA SER A 120 -2.26 1.96 0.63
C SER A 120 -2.83 2.55 1.93
N ALA A 121 -3.17 1.71 2.91
CA ALA A 121 -3.65 2.14 4.22
C ALA A 121 -2.58 2.91 5.01
N TRP A 122 -1.33 2.45 4.99
CA TRP A 122 -0.21 3.14 5.62
C TRP A 122 0.03 4.52 5.02
N LEU A 123 0.06 4.62 3.70
CA LEU A 123 0.28 5.88 2.99
C LEU A 123 -0.90 6.85 3.18
N ALA A 124 -2.12 6.35 3.28
CA ALA A 124 -3.29 7.17 3.62
C ALA A 124 -3.13 7.85 5.00
N LEU A 125 -2.53 7.18 5.99
CA LEU A 125 -2.31 7.76 7.32
C LEU A 125 -1.37 8.96 7.29
N ASN A 126 -0.47 9.09 6.31
CA ASN A 126 0.41 10.26 6.20
C ASN A 126 -0.37 11.56 5.96
N PHE A 127 -1.57 11.49 5.36
CA PHE A 127 -2.39 12.66 5.08
C PHE A 127 -3.18 13.17 6.29
N THR A 128 -3.15 12.48 7.44
CA THR A 128 -3.87 12.89 8.67
C THR A 128 -3.40 14.25 9.22
N GLY A 129 -2.16 14.65 8.94
CA GLY A 129 -1.61 15.97 9.31
C GLY A 129 -1.81 17.07 8.26
N SER A 130 -2.31 16.74 7.08
CA SER A 130 -2.43 17.65 5.93
C SER A 130 -3.87 18.05 5.63
N THR A 131 -4.85 17.47 6.35
CA THR A 131 -6.27 17.63 6.05
C THR A 131 -7.07 18.18 7.24
N PRO A 132 -8.18 18.90 7.00
CA PRO A 132 -9.03 19.42 8.06
C PRO A 132 -10.03 18.37 8.60
N TYR A 133 -9.97 17.12 8.14
CA TYR A 133 -10.99 16.11 8.42
C TYR A 133 -10.82 15.40 9.78
N THR A 134 -9.64 15.49 10.40
CA THR A 134 -9.29 14.75 11.62
C THR A 134 -8.73 15.67 12.72
N SER A 135 -9.02 15.35 13.99
CA SER A 135 -8.42 16.03 15.15
C SER A 135 -7.14 15.31 15.60
N PRO A 136 -6.18 15.99 16.24
CA PRO A 136 -4.94 15.36 16.73
C PRO A 136 -5.17 14.14 17.64
N SER A 137 -6.15 14.23 18.54
CA SER A 137 -6.54 13.13 19.43
C SER A 137 -7.20 11.96 18.70
N GLY A 138 -7.95 12.24 17.62
CA GLY A 138 -8.54 11.21 16.77
C GLY A 138 -7.47 10.44 15.99
N VAL A 139 -6.50 11.16 15.42
CA VAL A 139 -5.37 10.59 14.68
C VAL A 139 -4.51 9.72 15.60
N GLU A 140 -4.17 10.20 16.80
CA GLU A 140 -3.38 9.40 17.76
C GLU A 140 -4.08 8.08 18.10
N LYS A 141 -5.40 8.12 18.33
CA LYS A 141 -6.20 6.94 18.62
C LYS A 141 -6.22 5.96 17.43
N GLU A 142 -6.40 6.47 16.21
CA GLU A 142 -6.37 5.64 15.01
C GLU A 142 -4.99 4.99 14.82
N MET A 143 -3.91 5.78 14.86
CA MET A 143 -2.55 5.27 14.67
C MET A 143 -2.19 4.21 15.70
N ARG A 144 -2.50 4.43 16.99
CA ARG A 144 -2.22 3.47 18.06
C ARG A 144 -2.92 2.13 17.84
N ALA A 145 -4.14 2.14 17.30
CA ALA A 145 -4.88 0.92 17.01
C ALA A 145 -4.44 0.25 15.70
N VAL A 146 -4.14 1.04 14.67
CA VAL A 146 -3.96 0.55 13.30
C VAL A 146 -2.52 0.14 13.01
N ILE A 147 -1.51 0.82 13.56
CA ILE A 147 -0.09 0.49 13.29
C ILE A 147 0.24 -0.99 13.61
N PRO A 148 -0.19 -1.56 14.77
CA PRO A 148 0.03 -2.97 15.05
C PRO A 148 -0.65 -3.90 14.03
N ILE A 149 -1.84 -3.52 13.56
CA ILE A 149 -2.59 -4.28 12.55
C ILE A 149 -1.83 -4.25 11.22
N LEU A 150 -1.39 -3.08 10.77
CA LEU A 150 -0.62 -2.95 9.52
C LEU A 150 0.72 -3.71 9.58
N ALA A 151 1.39 -3.71 10.74
CA ALA A 151 2.58 -4.53 10.95
C ALA A 151 2.28 -6.03 10.82
N GLY A 152 1.19 -6.49 11.46
CA GLY A 152 0.71 -7.87 11.34
C GLY A 152 0.32 -8.24 9.91
N SER A 153 -0.40 -7.38 9.20
CA SER A 153 -0.78 -7.56 7.80
C SER A 153 0.43 -7.60 6.88
N THR A 154 1.45 -6.79 7.16
CA THR A 154 2.72 -6.79 6.42
C THR A 154 3.47 -8.12 6.60
N ALA A 155 3.55 -8.63 7.83
CA ALA A 155 4.16 -9.92 8.10
C ALA A 155 3.38 -11.08 7.43
N LEU A 156 2.05 -11.07 7.57
CA LEU A 156 1.17 -12.07 6.94
C LEU A 156 1.32 -12.06 5.41
N SER A 157 1.37 -10.87 4.81
CA SER A 157 1.62 -10.68 3.39
C SER A 157 2.92 -11.35 2.94
N MET A 158 4.03 -11.14 3.67
CA MET A 158 5.31 -11.78 3.34
C MET A 158 5.25 -13.30 3.45
N VAL A 159 4.61 -13.81 4.51
CA VAL A 159 4.44 -15.26 4.73
C VAL A 159 3.63 -15.88 3.59
N CYS A 160 2.47 -15.30 3.25
CA CYS A 160 1.66 -15.78 2.14
C CYS A 160 2.43 -15.72 0.81
N PHE A 161 3.14 -14.62 0.56
CA PHE A 161 3.91 -14.45 -0.67
C PHE A 161 5.00 -15.53 -0.82
N VAL A 162 5.81 -15.73 0.24
CA VAL A 162 6.90 -16.71 0.22
C VAL A 162 6.35 -18.14 0.17
N TRP A 163 5.35 -18.46 0.99
CA TRP A 163 4.77 -19.80 1.00
C TRP A 163 4.09 -20.14 -0.33
N GLY A 164 3.44 -19.16 -0.95
CA GLY A 164 2.85 -19.32 -2.28
C GLY A 164 3.91 -19.58 -3.37
N ASN A 165 5.09 -18.96 -3.25
CA ASN A 165 6.20 -19.19 -4.18
C ASN A 165 6.85 -20.57 -4.04
N LEU A 166 6.61 -21.29 -2.93
CA LEU A 166 7.13 -22.63 -2.68
C LEU A 166 6.24 -23.75 -3.24
N GLN A 167 5.03 -23.42 -3.67
CA GLN A 167 4.07 -24.34 -4.30
C GLN A 167 4.29 -24.38 -5.81
#